data_AF-A0A7S4JTQ8-F1
#
_entry.id   AF-A0A7S4JTQ8-F1
#
_cell.length_a   1.000
_cell.length_b   1.000
_cell.length_c   1.000
_cell.angle_alpha   90.00
_cell.angle_beta   90.00
_cell.angle_gamma   90.00
#
_symmetry.space_group_name_H-M   'P 1'
#
loop_
_entity.id
_entity.type
_entity.pdbx_description
1 polymer ?
#
loop_
_entity_poly.entity_id
_entity_poly.type
_entity_poly.pdbx_seq_one_letter_code
_entity_poly.pdbx_strand_id
1 'polypeptide(L)'
;MEEKKARLRRRHSTELRMNSRLGSETYSKLEECARKSETLPWSDYISLLLCGTRDEGSPLRYLLGLESTLIRGIYEIFVESLREKISLTPPAQAVARFRDPSERENISESNFDIVEKRESTIPVASYLLGSSSAEMGEVIPHRLLGNRVRDRPMVAFVQCNRVEFPCPMDRNVNMLPFVLGDKESLPSHLQPYYDLISSCPLNSNEMGKVCYLTVCESFVKAGETQRRPGLHVEAPASSMLKGANGSFTAAWEHHWGMGEAYTEDELKGGLFVASNMDLTCEIWDALIAPACGITDSQGGVEHLRPFLGKGKKLRAGELAWLTDRTPHQACPQRRDGYRQFFRLVTSNVSLWFEEHSTSNPKVPLPKHVKVIKGSKFDKDYPLIKGRQSDG
;
A
#
# COMPACT_ATOMS: atom_id res chain seq x y z
N MET A 1 20.30 -31.02 -60.95
CA MET A 1 19.27 -31.10 -59.87
C MET A 1 19.85 -30.76 -58.50
N GLU A 2 21.00 -31.31 -58.14
CA GLU A 2 21.67 -31.02 -56.85
C GLU A 2 22.11 -29.56 -56.66
N GLU A 3 22.55 -28.88 -57.72
CA GLU A 3 22.91 -27.46 -57.65
C GLU A 3 21.72 -26.55 -57.32
N LYS A 4 20.51 -26.93 -57.76
CA LYS A 4 19.27 -26.22 -57.45
C LYS A 4 18.85 -26.41 -55.98
N LYS A 5 19.07 -27.62 -55.42
CA LYS A 5 18.89 -27.89 -53.98
C LYS A 5 19.92 -27.14 -53.13
N ALA A 6 21.18 -27.07 -53.57
CA ALA A 6 22.22 -26.32 -52.87
C ALA A 6 21.92 -24.81 -52.82
N ARG A 7 21.41 -24.23 -53.92
CA ARG A 7 20.95 -22.83 -53.95
C ARG A 7 19.75 -22.59 -53.03
N LEU A 8 18.78 -23.50 -52.98
CA LEU A 8 17.64 -23.38 -52.06
C LEU A 8 18.08 -23.44 -50.59
N ARG A 9 18.98 -24.36 -50.23
CA ARG A 9 19.52 -24.48 -48.87
C ARG A 9 20.28 -23.23 -48.43
N ARG A 10 21.06 -22.61 -49.32
CA ARG A 10 21.77 -21.35 -49.04
C ARG A 10 20.81 -20.18 -48.87
N ARG A 11 19.76 -20.07 -49.70
CA ARG A 11 18.71 -19.03 -49.53
C ARG A 11 17.98 -19.20 -48.19
N HIS A 12 17.53 -20.40 -47.87
CA HIS A 12 16.81 -20.67 -46.62
C HIS A 12 17.68 -20.41 -45.38
N SER A 13 18.97 -20.77 -45.41
CA SER A 13 19.91 -20.49 -44.31
C SER A 13 20.19 -19.00 -44.13
N THR A 14 20.17 -18.22 -45.23
CA THR A 14 20.39 -16.77 -45.19
C THR A 14 19.15 -16.04 -44.64
N GLU A 15 17.95 -16.46 -45.04
CA GLU A 15 16.68 -15.95 -44.47
C GLU A 15 16.55 -16.27 -42.97
N LEU A 16 16.90 -17.49 -42.54
CA LEU A 16 16.90 -17.86 -41.12
C LEU A 16 17.85 -16.99 -40.28
N ARG A 17 19.03 -16.64 -40.81
CA ARG A 17 19.99 -15.76 -40.13
C ARG A 17 19.58 -14.29 -40.12
N MET A 18 18.88 -13.82 -41.15
CA MET A 18 18.32 -12.47 -41.16
C MET A 18 17.15 -12.34 -40.19
N ASN A 19 16.24 -13.33 -40.17
CA ASN A 19 15.11 -13.34 -39.24
C ASN A 19 15.54 -13.46 -37.77
N SER A 20 16.62 -14.21 -37.47
CA SER A 20 17.15 -14.30 -36.10
C SER A 20 17.79 -12.99 -35.61
N ARG A 21 18.42 -12.20 -36.51
CA ARG A 21 19.01 -10.90 -36.17
C ARG A 21 17.96 -9.80 -36.04
N LEU A 22 16.97 -9.76 -36.93
CA LEU A 22 15.83 -8.84 -36.83
C LEU A 22 15.02 -9.10 -35.56
N GLY A 23 14.86 -10.37 -35.16
CA GLY A 23 14.24 -10.74 -33.89
C GLY A 23 14.97 -10.18 -32.67
N SER A 24 16.30 -10.36 -32.57
CA SER A 24 17.07 -9.96 -31.39
C SER A 24 17.21 -8.45 -31.21
N GLU A 25 17.32 -7.71 -32.32
CA GLU A 25 17.50 -6.25 -32.29
C GLU A 25 16.17 -5.53 -32.04
N THR A 26 15.06 -6.08 -32.54
CA THR A 26 13.71 -5.59 -32.24
C THR A 26 13.33 -5.91 -30.79
N TYR A 27 13.67 -7.11 -30.28
CA TYR A 27 13.47 -7.47 -28.87
C TYR A 27 14.25 -6.56 -27.91
N SER A 28 15.52 -6.26 -28.22
CA SER A 28 16.34 -5.38 -27.36
C SER A 28 15.81 -3.95 -27.33
N LYS A 29 15.27 -3.44 -28.44
CA LYS A 29 14.65 -2.10 -28.51
C LYS A 29 13.30 -2.05 -27.80
N LEU A 30 12.52 -3.13 -27.84
CA LEU A 30 11.27 -3.25 -27.08
C LEU A 30 11.54 -3.27 -25.57
N GLU A 31 12.54 -4.03 -25.10
CA GLU A 31 12.95 -4.02 -23.69
C GLU A 31 13.44 -2.64 -23.22
N GLU A 32 14.12 -1.88 -24.08
CA GLU A 32 14.59 -0.53 -23.75
C GLU A 32 13.44 0.49 -23.68
N CYS A 33 12.43 0.38 -24.56
CA CYS A 33 11.21 1.19 -24.53
C CYS A 33 10.33 0.86 -23.31
N ALA A 34 10.19 -0.42 -22.95
CA ALA A 34 9.42 -0.87 -21.78
C ALA A 34 9.97 -0.30 -20.45
N ARG A 35 11.28 -0.03 -20.37
CA ARG A 35 11.90 0.61 -19.18
C ARG A 35 11.63 2.12 -19.07
N LYS A 36 11.22 2.78 -20.16
CA LYS A 36 11.07 4.25 -20.25
C LYS A 36 9.62 4.72 -20.30
N SER A 37 8.67 3.80 -20.42
CA SER A 37 7.29 4.10 -20.76
C SER A 37 6.35 3.84 -19.58
N GLU A 38 5.42 4.77 -19.33
CA GLU A 38 4.25 4.62 -18.45
C GLU A 38 3.23 3.60 -18.98
N THR A 39 3.68 2.62 -19.78
CA THR A 39 2.85 1.56 -20.32
C THR A 39 2.53 0.52 -19.26
N LEU A 40 1.35 -0.06 -19.37
CA LEU A 40 0.93 -1.16 -18.50
C LEU A 40 1.99 -2.29 -18.54
N PRO A 41 2.22 -2.99 -17.41
CA PRO A 41 3.26 -4.02 -17.28
C PRO A 41 3.19 -5.16 -18.31
N TRP A 42 2.05 -5.31 -18.98
CA TRP A 42 1.77 -6.35 -19.98
C TRP A 42 1.86 -5.86 -21.43
N SER A 43 2.32 -4.64 -21.67
CA SER A 43 2.46 -4.09 -23.02
C SER A 43 3.32 -4.98 -23.94
N ASP A 44 4.36 -5.62 -23.43
CA ASP A 44 5.19 -6.57 -24.18
C ASP A 44 4.44 -7.86 -24.53
N TYR A 45 3.68 -8.42 -23.58
CA TYR A 45 2.88 -9.63 -23.82
C TYR A 45 1.73 -9.38 -24.79
N ILE A 46 1.07 -8.22 -24.68
CA ILE A 46 0.07 -7.79 -25.66
C ILE A 46 0.73 -7.61 -27.02
N SER A 47 1.90 -6.96 -27.07
CA SER A 47 2.63 -6.79 -28.34
C SER A 47 2.99 -8.13 -28.98
N LEU A 48 3.44 -9.11 -28.20
CA LEU A 48 3.72 -10.46 -28.68
C LEU A 48 2.46 -11.17 -29.22
N LEU A 49 1.34 -11.06 -28.49
CA LEU A 49 0.05 -11.61 -28.91
C LEU A 49 -0.40 -10.99 -30.25
N LEU A 50 -0.28 -9.67 -30.38
CA LEU A 50 -0.64 -8.93 -31.59
C LEU A 50 0.31 -9.20 -32.77
N CYS A 51 1.60 -9.42 -32.51
CA CYS A 51 2.53 -9.91 -33.54
C CYS A 51 2.08 -11.27 -34.07
N GLY A 52 1.60 -12.15 -33.18
CA GLY A 52 1.05 -13.45 -33.54
C GLY A 52 -0.18 -13.39 -34.45
N THR A 53 -1.02 -12.34 -34.40
CA THR A 53 -2.15 -12.19 -35.33
C THR A 53 -1.70 -11.84 -36.75
N ARG A 54 -0.49 -11.26 -36.89
CA ARG A 54 0.06 -10.81 -38.16
C ARG A 54 0.99 -11.81 -38.83
N ASP A 55 1.50 -12.78 -38.09
CA ASP A 55 2.32 -13.88 -38.60
C ASP A 55 1.46 -14.93 -39.33
N GLU A 56 1.78 -15.23 -40.59
CA GLU A 56 1.06 -16.21 -41.41
C GLU A 56 1.20 -17.65 -40.91
N GLY A 57 2.30 -17.97 -40.21
CA GLY A 57 2.54 -19.29 -39.63
C GLY A 57 1.91 -19.49 -38.25
N SER A 58 1.36 -18.43 -37.66
CA SER A 58 0.85 -18.44 -36.30
C SER A 58 -0.62 -18.90 -36.27
N PRO A 59 -1.01 -19.75 -35.30
CA PRO A 59 -2.42 -20.08 -35.08
C PRO A 59 -3.26 -18.87 -34.66
N LEU A 60 -2.64 -17.77 -34.20
CA LEU A 60 -3.34 -16.54 -33.88
C LEU A 60 -3.71 -15.72 -35.12
N ARG A 61 -3.24 -16.10 -36.32
CA ARG A 61 -3.61 -15.46 -37.59
C ARG A 61 -5.11 -15.42 -37.83
N TYR A 62 -5.86 -16.39 -37.30
CA TYR A 62 -7.32 -16.41 -37.35
C TYR A 62 -7.99 -15.23 -36.64
N LEU A 63 -7.24 -14.49 -35.82
CA LEU A 63 -7.71 -13.32 -35.09
C LEU A 63 -7.29 -11.99 -35.74
N LEU A 64 -6.70 -12.02 -36.95
CA LEU A 64 -6.37 -10.82 -37.71
C LEU A 64 -7.63 -9.97 -37.94
N GLY A 65 -7.55 -8.68 -37.62
CA GLY A 65 -8.68 -7.74 -37.69
C GLY A 65 -9.55 -7.72 -36.42
N LEU A 66 -9.32 -8.63 -35.46
CA LEU A 66 -9.99 -8.66 -34.16
C LEU A 66 -9.11 -8.13 -33.02
N GLU A 67 -7.96 -7.52 -33.32
CA GLU A 67 -7.00 -7.05 -32.32
C GLU A 67 -7.62 -6.09 -31.31
N SER A 68 -8.46 -5.16 -31.77
CA SER A 68 -9.14 -4.21 -30.88
C SER A 68 -10.09 -4.91 -29.91
N THR A 69 -10.82 -5.92 -30.38
CA THR A 69 -11.72 -6.73 -29.55
C THR A 69 -10.95 -7.58 -28.55
N LEU A 70 -9.81 -8.16 -28.96
CA LEU A 70 -8.92 -8.91 -28.06
C LEU A 70 -8.33 -8.01 -26.97
N ILE A 71 -7.76 -6.85 -27.35
CA ILE A 71 -7.22 -5.88 -26.40
C ILE A 71 -8.31 -5.44 -25.44
N ARG A 72 -9.51 -5.13 -25.95
CA ARG A 72 -10.65 -4.74 -25.12
C ARG A 72 -11.05 -5.85 -24.15
N GLY A 73 -11.23 -7.09 -24.61
CA GLY A 73 -11.64 -8.20 -23.75
C GLY A 73 -10.57 -8.56 -22.70
N ILE A 74 -9.29 -8.54 -23.09
CA ILE A 74 -8.18 -8.71 -22.15
C ILE A 74 -8.19 -7.58 -21.13
N TYR A 75 -8.29 -6.33 -21.58
CA TYR A 75 -8.34 -5.17 -20.70
C TYR A 75 -9.53 -5.22 -19.76
N GLU A 76 -10.73 -5.57 -20.24
CA GLU A 76 -11.94 -5.73 -19.42
C GLU A 76 -11.72 -6.80 -18.35
N ILE A 77 -11.26 -8.01 -18.71
CA ILE A 77 -10.99 -9.08 -17.74
C ILE A 77 -9.94 -8.65 -16.70
N PHE A 78 -8.83 -8.06 -17.14
CA PHE A 78 -7.77 -7.64 -16.23
C PHE A 78 -8.21 -6.49 -15.33
N VAL A 79 -8.82 -5.45 -15.89
CA VAL A 79 -9.28 -4.27 -15.13
C VAL A 79 -10.40 -4.64 -14.19
N GLU A 80 -11.35 -5.48 -14.58
CA GLU A 80 -12.39 -5.97 -13.68
C GLU A 80 -11.77 -6.78 -12.55
N SER A 81 -10.85 -7.72 -12.86
CA SER A 81 -10.16 -8.51 -11.82
C SER A 81 -9.32 -7.67 -10.85
N LEU A 82 -8.76 -6.53 -11.31
CA LEU A 82 -8.00 -5.61 -10.45
C LEU A 82 -8.93 -4.67 -9.68
N ARG A 83 -10.03 -4.22 -10.31
CA ARG A 83 -11.03 -3.34 -9.68
C ARG A 83 -11.72 -4.04 -8.52
N GLU A 84 -12.07 -5.31 -8.65
CA GLU A 84 -12.64 -6.11 -7.55
C GLU A 84 -11.71 -6.20 -6.33
N LYS A 85 -10.41 -5.96 -6.54
CA LYS A 85 -9.36 -6.06 -5.54
C LYS A 85 -8.99 -4.69 -4.93
N ILE A 86 -9.64 -3.61 -5.36
CA ILE A 86 -9.46 -2.26 -4.85
C ILE A 86 -10.81 -1.78 -4.30
N SER A 87 -10.85 -1.47 -3.01
CA SER A 87 -12.00 -0.80 -2.40
C SER A 87 -11.69 0.67 -2.22
N LEU A 88 -12.28 1.54 -3.04
CA LEU A 88 -12.20 2.98 -2.82
C LEU A 88 -12.97 3.33 -1.54
N THR A 89 -12.36 4.13 -0.69
CA THR A 89 -12.96 4.55 0.58
C THR A 89 -13.44 6.00 0.49
N PRO A 90 -14.37 6.44 1.37
CA PRO A 90 -14.68 7.85 1.48
C PRO A 90 -13.38 8.66 1.72
N PRO A 91 -13.26 9.86 1.14
CA PRO A 91 -12.09 10.70 1.35
C PRO A 91 -11.85 10.95 2.84
N ALA A 92 -10.60 10.88 3.30
CA ALA A 92 -10.25 11.13 4.70
C ALA A 92 -10.67 12.52 5.22
N GLN A 93 -10.97 13.48 4.33
CA GLN A 93 -11.51 14.79 4.69
C GLN A 93 -13.02 14.78 4.96
N ALA A 94 -13.72 13.78 4.42
CA ALA A 94 -15.15 13.57 4.61
C ALA A 94 -15.45 12.66 5.81
N VAL A 95 -14.50 11.80 6.18
CA VAL A 95 -14.48 11.11 7.48
C VAL A 95 -14.02 12.15 8.49
N ALA A 96 -14.77 12.36 9.58
CA ALA A 96 -14.50 13.48 10.48
C ALA A 96 -13.03 13.55 10.94
N ARG A 97 -12.55 14.78 11.15
CA ARG A 97 -11.26 14.99 11.79
C ARG A 97 -11.36 14.48 13.21
N PHE A 98 -10.46 13.59 13.60
CA PHE A 98 -10.32 13.19 14.99
C PHE A 98 -10.08 14.46 15.81
N ARG A 99 -11.07 14.86 16.60
CA ARG A 99 -10.96 16.00 17.51
C ARG A 99 -10.34 15.52 18.81
N ASP A 100 -9.52 16.37 19.41
CA ASP A 100 -9.01 16.11 20.74
C ASP A 100 -10.21 15.92 21.69
N PRO A 101 -10.29 14.84 22.49
CA PRO A 101 -11.36 14.64 23.45
C PRO A 101 -11.58 15.84 24.38
N SER A 102 -10.53 16.62 24.67
CA SER A 102 -10.61 17.85 25.48
C SER A 102 -11.38 18.99 24.81
N GLU A 103 -11.52 19.00 23.48
CA GLU A 103 -12.32 19.99 22.75
C GLU A 103 -13.83 19.72 22.85
N ARG A 104 -14.25 18.56 23.37
CA ARG A 104 -15.68 18.18 23.49
C ARG A 104 -16.41 18.90 24.62
N GLU A 105 -15.71 19.28 25.69
CA GLU A 105 -16.35 19.84 26.90
C GLU A 105 -16.99 21.22 26.67
N ASN A 106 -16.79 21.86 25.52
CA ASN A 106 -17.34 23.17 25.19
C ASN A 106 -18.56 23.16 24.25
N ILE A 107 -19.09 21.99 23.88
CA ILE A 107 -20.34 21.92 23.10
C ILE A 107 -21.48 21.62 24.07
N SER A 108 -22.27 22.65 24.41
CA SER A 108 -23.45 22.50 25.26
C SER A 108 -24.40 21.43 24.70
N GLU A 109 -24.86 20.52 25.56
CA GLU A 109 -25.79 19.43 25.24
C GLU A 109 -27.13 19.89 24.63
N SER A 110 -27.39 21.19 24.54
CA SER A 110 -28.64 21.79 24.05
C SER A 110 -28.90 21.69 22.54
N ASN A 111 -28.02 21.06 21.75
CA ASN A 111 -28.22 20.88 20.29
C ASN A 111 -28.61 19.45 19.88
N PHE A 112 -28.85 18.54 20.82
CA PHE A 112 -29.17 17.13 20.52
C PHE A 112 -30.66 16.82 20.34
N ASP A 113 -31.56 17.75 20.65
CA ASP A 113 -32.99 17.60 20.43
C ASP A 113 -33.42 18.34 19.17
N ILE A 114 -33.38 17.67 18.02
CA ILE A 114 -34.29 17.81 16.87
C ILE A 114 -33.90 16.73 15.84
N VAL A 115 -34.91 16.15 15.19
CA VAL A 115 -34.91 15.13 14.12
C VAL A 115 -35.17 13.69 14.60
N GLU A 116 -36.39 13.49 15.10
CA GLU A 116 -37.13 12.25 14.91
C GLU A 116 -37.72 12.21 13.48
N LYS A 117 -37.60 11.05 12.82
CA LYS A 117 -38.31 10.61 11.59
C LYS A 117 -38.07 11.37 10.28
N ARG A 118 -37.09 10.89 9.51
CA ARG A 118 -37.25 10.69 8.05
C ARG A 118 -36.54 9.41 7.62
N GLU A 119 -37.32 8.41 7.23
CA GLU A 119 -36.83 7.27 6.46
C GLU A 119 -36.53 7.78 5.05
N SER A 120 -35.25 7.79 4.66
CA SER A 120 -34.85 7.93 3.26
C SER A 120 -33.84 6.85 2.91
N THR A 121 -34.29 5.88 2.13
CA THR A 121 -33.47 4.88 1.44
C THR A 121 -32.68 5.57 0.32
N ILE A 122 -31.47 6.04 0.62
CA ILE A 122 -30.53 6.50 -0.40
C ILE A 122 -29.64 5.31 -0.79
N PRO A 123 -29.57 4.92 -2.07
CA PRO A 123 -28.66 3.86 -2.52
C PRO A 123 -27.20 4.28 -2.36
N VAL A 124 -26.39 3.33 -1.88
CA VAL A 124 -24.93 3.42 -1.62
C VAL A 124 -24.10 3.79 -2.88
N ALA A 125 -24.71 3.88 -4.07
CA ALA A 125 -24.06 4.18 -5.34
C ALA A 125 -23.82 5.67 -5.64
N SER A 126 -24.16 6.60 -4.74
CA SER A 126 -24.19 8.04 -5.02
C SER A 126 -22.87 8.80 -4.83
N TYR A 127 -21.76 8.15 -4.45
CA TYR A 127 -20.48 8.83 -4.23
C TYR A 127 -19.66 9.14 -5.51
N LEU A 128 -20.15 8.80 -6.71
CA LEU A 128 -19.36 8.89 -7.95
C LEU A 128 -19.77 9.97 -8.95
N LEU A 129 -20.75 10.84 -8.67
CA LEU A 129 -21.08 11.93 -9.59
C LEU A 129 -21.06 13.28 -8.87
N GLY A 130 -19.93 13.98 -9.03
CA GLY A 130 -19.84 15.40 -8.73
C GLY A 130 -20.88 16.16 -9.53
N SER A 131 -21.86 16.73 -8.85
CA SER A 131 -22.73 17.75 -9.41
C SER A 131 -22.45 19.05 -8.67
N SER A 132 -21.95 20.02 -9.42
CA SER A 132 -21.75 21.39 -8.98
C SER A 132 -23.12 22.05 -8.79
N SER A 133 -23.41 22.47 -7.57
CA SER A 133 -24.21 23.67 -7.35
C SER A 133 -23.81 24.25 -6.01
N ALA A 134 -23.17 25.42 -6.09
CA ALA A 134 -23.00 26.33 -4.98
C ALA A 134 -24.37 26.72 -4.40
N GLU A 135 -24.35 27.14 -3.14
CA GLU A 135 -25.49 27.65 -2.36
C GLU A 135 -26.40 26.59 -1.73
N MET A 136 -25.92 25.99 -0.63
CA MET A 136 -26.78 25.73 0.54
C MET A 136 -25.89 25.56 1.78
N GLY A 137 -26.36 26.08 2.91
CA GLY A 137 -25.61 26.26 4.17
C GLY A 137 -24.92 24.99 4.68
N GLU A 138 -23.96 25.21 5.58
CA GLU A 138 -23.14 24.19 6.25
C GLU A 138 -23.95 22.96 6.68
N VAL A 139 -24.06 21.97 5.80
CA VAL A 139 -24.46 20.62 6.17
C VAL A 139 -23.24 19.99 6.82
N ILE A 140 -23.25 19.92 8.14
CA ILE A 140 -22.18 19.30 8.91
C ILE A 140 -22.06 17.82 8.48
N PRO A 141 -20.90 17.32 8.03
CA PRO A 141 -20.76 15.99 7.44
C PRO A 141 -20.79 14.81 8.45
N HIS A 142 -21.36 15.00 9.66
CA HIS A 142 -21.35 14.03 10.77
C HIS A 142 -22.27 12.80 10.60
N ARG A 143 -22.68 12.43 9.39
CA ARG A 143 -23.61 11.30 9.15
C ARG A 143 -23.17 10.28 8.10
N LEU A 144 -21.91 10.31 7.67
CA LEU A 144 -21.43 9.36 6.66
C LEU A 144 -21.18 7.94 7.23
N LEU A 145 -21.04 7.80 8.55
CA LEU A 145 -20.89 6.50 9.20
C LEU A 145 -22.24 6.09 9.78
N GLY A 146 -23.00 5.26 9.05
CA GLY A 146 -24.32 4.81 9.48
C GLY A 146 -24.39 4.31 10.94
N ASN A 147 -25.59 4.32 11.52
CA ASN A 147 -25.81 3.98 12.93
C ASN A 147 -25.52 2.50 13.27
N ARG A 148 -25.39 1.62 12.27
CA ARG A 148 -25.07 0.20 12.45
C ARG A 148 -23.65 -0.06 12.00
N VAL A 149 -22.86 -0.73 12.86
CA VAL A 149 -21.44 -1.05 12.62
C VAL A 149 -21.22 -1.73 11.25
N ARG A 150 -22.12 -2.63 10.85
CA ARG A 150 -22.05 -3.36 9.57
C ARG A 150 -22.27 -2.51 8.31
N ASP A 151 -22.89 -1.33 8.45
CA ASP A 151 -23.24 -0.46 7.34
C ASP A 151 -22.24 0.71 7.21
N ARG A 152 -21.17 0.72 8.02
CA ARG A 152 -20.15 1.78 7.99
C ARG A 152 -19.16 1.52 6.86
N PRO A 153 -18.88 2.54 6.03
CA PRO A 153 -17.86 2.40 4.99
C PRO A 153 -16.49 2.18 5.64
N MET A 154 -15.71 1.26 5.09
CA MET A 154 -14.32 1.12 5.48
C MET A 154 -13.55 2.40 5.11
N VAL A 155 -12.59 2.77 5.95
CA VAL A 155 -11.75 3.96 5.76
C VAL A 155 -10.31 3.50 5.60
N ALA A 156 -9.63 3.98 4.56
CA ALA A 156 -8.24 3.63 4.32
C ALA A 156 -7.30 4.36 5.27
N PHE A 157 -7.52 5.67 5.45
CA PHE A 157 -6.74 6.47 6.38
C PHE A 157 -7.56 7.61 6.97
N VAL A 158 -7.11 8.13 8.11
CA VAL A 158 -7.70 9.26 8.82
C VAL A 158 -6.60 10.29 9.05
N GLN A 159 -6.90 11.55 8.76
CA GLN A 159 -6.02 12.66 9.14
C GLN A 159 -6.23 12.96 10.62
N CYS A 160 -5.15 12.87 11.40
CA CYS A 160 -5.16 13.15 12.83
C CYS A 160 -4.78 14.62 13.08
N ASN A 161 -4.22 14.87 14.26
CA ASN A 161 -3.65 16.14 14.70
C ASN A 161 -2.33 16.47 13.98
N ARG A 162 -1.81 17.67 14.28
CA ARG A 162 -0.44 18.04 13.96
C ARG A 162 0.47 17.66 15.12
N VAL A 163 1.68 17.23 14.79
CA VAL A 163 2.70 16.84 15.76
C VAL A 163 3.98 17.63 15.56
N GLU A 164 4.69 17.84 16.65
CA GLU A 164 6.03 18.42 16.67
C GLU A 164 7.07 17.31 16.76
N PHE A 165 8.18 17.49 16.04
CA PHE A 165 9.30 16.57 16.08
C PHE A 165 10.33 17.05 17.09
N PRO A 166 10.98 16.15 17.85
CA PRO A 166 12.09 16.54 18.71
C PRO A 166 13.26 17.03 17.87
N CYS A 167 14.23 17.71 18.49
CA CYS A 167 15.45 18.12 17.81
C CYS A 167 16.13 16.89 17.14
N PRO A 168 16.48 16.98 15.84
CA PRO A 168 17.13 15.89 15.13
C PRO A 168 18.49 15.53 15.74
N MET A 169 18.81 14.24 15.80
CA MET A 169 20.03 13.68 16.37
C MET A 169 20.51 12.42 15.60
N ASP A 170 20.24 12.34 14.29
CA ASP A 170 20.60 11.20 13.43
C ASP A 170 20.08 9.84 13.92
N ARG A 171 18.90 9.83 14.54
CA ARG A 171 18.26 8.61 15.04
C ARG A 171 17.76 7.77 13.87
N ASN A 172 18.09 6.48 13.90
CA ASN A 172 17.65 5.53 12.89
C ASN A 172 17.29 4.19 13.53
N VAL A 173 16.00 3.93 13.68
CA VAL A 173 15.46 2.64 14.13
C VAL A 173 14.27 2.24 13.25
N ASN A 174 14.11 0.94 13.01
CA ASN A 174 13.00 0.42 12.24
C ASN A 174 12.31 -0.71 13.01
N MET A 175 10.99 -0.62 13.17
CA MET A 175 10.21 -1.64 13.90
C MET A 175 10.76 -1.99 15.29
N LEU A 176 11.26 -1.00 16.04
CA LEU A 176 11.76 -1.17 17.39
C LEU A 176 10.61 -1.45 18.37
N PRO A 177 10.57 -2.63 19.02
CA PRO A 177 9.50 -2.94 19.97
C PRO A 177 9.64 -2.11 21.24
N PHE A 178 8.52 -1.60 21.75
CA PHE A 178 8.42 -0.93 23.05
C PHE A 178 7.04 -1.15 23.66
N VAL A 179 6.89 -0.94 24.97
CA VAL A 179 5.60 -1.09 25.66
C VAL A 179 4.86 0.24 25.62
N LEU A 180 3.68 0.26 24.99
CA LEU A 180 2.88 1.47 24.90
C LEU A 180 2.40 1.91 26.29
N GLY A 181 2.59 3.18 26.63
CA GLY A 181 2.32 3.72 27.96
C GLY A 181 3.51 3.67 28.92
N ASP A 182 4.59 2.97 28.58
CA ASP A 182 5.82 2.94 29.37
C ASP A 182 6.95 3.63 28.62
N LYS A 183 7.24 4.89 29.00
CA LYS A 183 8.32 5.70 28.42
C LYS A 183 9.70 5.07 28.64
N GLU A 184 9.90 4.36 29.75
CA GLU A 184 11.19 3.76 30.11
C GLU A 184 11.48 2.50 29.31
N SER A 185 10.46 1.92 28.67
CA SER A 185 10.62 0.83 27.71
C SER A 185 11.36 1.26 26.43
N LEU A 186 11.37 2.56 26.10
CA LEU A 186 12.18 3.11 25.01
C LEU A 186 13.66 3.26 25.43
N PRO A 187 14.61 3.09 24.49
CA PRO A 187 15.97 3.60 24.66
C PRO A 187 15.97 5.10 24.97
N SER A 188 16.87 5.56 25.84
CA SER A 188 16.92 6.96 26.31
C SER A 188 16.99 7.97 25.15
N HIS A 189 17.76 7.67 24.11
CA HIS A 189 17.87 8.54 22.93
C HIS A 189 16.57 8.65 22.10
N LEU A 190 15.60 7.74 22.27
CA LEU A 190 14.30 7.76 21.59
C LEU A 190 13.16 8.29 22.47
N GLN A 191 13.37 8.43 23.79
CA GLN A 191 12.37 9.01 24.70
C GLN A 191 11.85 10.42 24.30
N PRO A 192 12.62 11.29 23.60
CA PRO A 192 12.08 12.55 23.08
C PRO A 192 10.93 12.39 22.07
N TYR A 193 10.76 11.21 21.47
CA TYR A 193 9.60 10.91 20.61
C TYR A 193 8.35 10.51 21.38
N TYR A 194 8.42 10.37 22.71
CA TYR A 194 7.29 9.90 23.51
C TYR A 194 6.10 10.84 23.42
N ASP A 195 6.30 12.16 23.41
CA ASP A 195 5.21 13.13 23.29
C ASP A 195 4.49 13.01 21.93
N LEU A 196 5.24 12.71 20.86
CA LEU A 196 4.69 12.42 19.53
C LEU A 196 3.90 11.09 19.55
N ILE A 197 4.41 10.05 20.22
CA ILE A 197 3.69 8.78 20.41
C ILE A 197 2.38 9.00 21.17
N SER A 198 2.42 9.76 22.27
CA SER A 198 1.25 10.11 23.08
C SER A 198 0.24 10.98 22.34
N SER A 199 0.67 11.70 21.30
CA SER A 199 -0.20 12.49 20.43
C SER A 199 -0.99 11.64 19.42
N CYS A 200 -0.63 10.36 19.25
CA CYS A 200 -1.36 9.45 18.38
C CYS A 200 -2.69 9.04 19.05
N PRO A 201 -3.85 9.16 18.38
CA PRO A 201 -5.15 8.76 18.92
C PRO A 201 -5.30 7.23 18.99
N LEU A 202 -4.55 6.62 19.90
CA LEU A 202 -4.49 5.19 20.12
C LEU A 202 -5.68 4.72 20.96
N ASN A 203 -6.26 3.58 20.59
CA ASN A 203 -7.28 2.93 21.42
C ASN A 203 -6.67 2.55 22.78
N SER A 204 -7.41 2.76 23.87
CA SER A 204 -6.96 2.42 25.23
C SER A 204 -6.61 0.94 25.40
N ASN A 205 -7.16 0.05 24.58
CA ASN A 205 -6.83 -1.37 24.57
C ASN A 205 -5.41 -1.66 24.05
N GLU A 206 -4.71 -0.70 23.45
CA GLU A 206 -3.30 -0.85 23.08
C GLU A 206 -2.34 -0.61 24.25
N MET A 207 -2.81 0.02 25.33
CA MET A 207 -1.98 0.33 26.49
C MET A 207 -1.41 -0.93 27.15
N GLY A 208 -0.11 -0.90 27.46
CA GLY A 208 0.64 -2.03 28.01
C GLY A 208 1.01 -3.10 26.99
N LYS A 209 0.58 -2.99 25.72
CA LYS A 209 1.00 -3.92 24.65
C LYS A 209 2.29 -3.46 24.00
N VAL A 210 2.97 -4.41 23.34
CA VAL A 210 4.17 -4.10 22.55
C VAL A 210 3.74 -3.47 21.23
N CYS A 211 4.13 -2.22 21.01
CA CYS A 211 4.02 -1.51 19.73
C CYS A 211 5.41 -1.35 19.09
N TYR A 212 5.48 -0.91 17.85
CA TYR A 212 6.73 -0.87 17.08
C TYR A 212 7.00 0.52 16.52
N LEU A 213 8.15 1.08 16.88
CA LEU A 213 8.57 2.42 16.50
C LEU A 213 9.56 2.37 15.32
N THR A 214 9.33 3.24 14.35
CA THR A 214 10.28 3.54 13.28
C THR A 214 10.57 5.03 13.30
N VAL A 215 11.84 5.40 13.43
CA VAL A 215 12.34 6.77 13.33
C VAL A 215 13.49 6.75 12.34
N CYS A 216 13.44 7.61 11.33
CA CYS A 216 14.53 7.76 10.37
C CYS A 216 14.83 9.25 10.22
N GLU A 217 15.98 9.66 10.73
CA GLU A 217 16.48 11.03 10.69
C GLU A 217 17.70 11.08 9.77
N SER A 218 17.67 11.90 8.72
CA SER A 218 18.82 12.09 7.85
C SER A 218 18.69 13.37 7.02
N PHE A 219 19.83 13.89 6.53
CA PHE A 219 19.83 14.86 5.45
C PHE A 219 19.43 14.19 4.13
N VAL A 220 18.58 14.85 3.34
CA VAL A 220 18.09 14.34 2.06
C VAL A 220 18.14 15.49 1.05
N LYS A 221 18.71 15.22 -0.13
CA LYS A 221 18.80 16.22 -1.20
C LYS A 221 17.47 16.36 -1.94
N ALA A 222 17.27 17.52 -2.57
CA ALA A 222 16.17 17.73 -3.50
C ALA A 222 16.21 16.67 -4.62
N GLY A 223 15.05 16.12 -4.96
CA GLY A 223 14.90 15.03 -5.93
C GLY A 223 15.13 13.62 -5.36
N GLU A 224 15.67 13.49 -4.15
CA GLU A 224 15.90 12.19 -3.50
C GLU A 224 14.76 11.81 -2.53
N THR A 225 14.65 10.51 -2.25
CA THR A 225 13.70 9.94 -1.29
C THR A 225 14.46 9.28 -0.13
N GLN A 226 14.08 9.57 1.12
CA GLN A 226 14.68 8.91 2.30
C GLN A 226 14.27 7.44 2.44
N ARG A 227 13.11 7.07 1.91
CA ARG A 227 12.51 5.74 2.02
C ARG A 227 12.29 5.16 0.62
N ARG A 228 11.96 3.86 0.55
CA ARG A 228 11.70 3.14 -0.71
C ARG A 228 10.73 3.94 -1.58
N PRO A 229 11.11 4.30 -2.83
CA PRO A 229 10.20 4.91 -3.78
C PRO A 229 9.21 3.86 -4.31
N GLY A 230 8.12 4.36 -4.90
CA GLY A 230 7.06 3.50 -5.45
C GLY A 230 5.95 3.21 -4.45
N LEU A 231 4.78 2.94 -5.01
CA LEU A 231 3.54 2.71 -4.30
C LEU A 231 3.53 1.32 -3.66
N HIS A 232 3.21 1.26 -2.37
CA HIS A 232 3.16 0.01 -1.62
C HIS A 232 2.10 0.04 -0.51
N VAL A 233 1.81 -1.14 0.03
CA VAL A 233 1.05 -1.36 1.27
C VAL A 233 1.96 -2.03 2.30
N GLU A 234 1.62 -1.96 3.60
CA GLU A 234 2.46 -2.54 4.67
C GLU A 234 2.24 -4.05 4.85
N ALA A 235 1.04 -4.55 4.54
CA ALA A 235 0.70 -5.97 4.55
C ALA A 235 0.77 -6.55 3.13
N PRO A 236 1.94 -7.06 2.66
CA PRO A 236 1.99 -7.82 1.41
C PRO A 236 1.12 -9.08 1.52
N ALA A 237 0.46 -9.44 0.42
CA ALA A 237 -0.29 -10.69 0.35
C ALA A 237 0.68 -11.86 0.59
N SER A 238 0.21 -12.82 1.39
CA SER A 238 0.89 -14.00 1.99
C SER A 238 1.66 -14.95 1.05
N SER A 239 1.90 -14.56 -0.21
CA SER A 239 2.67 -15.31 -1.19
C SER A 239 4.09 -15.68 -0.74
N MET A 240 4.66 -14.98 0.26
CA MET A 240 5.97 -15.29 0.87
C MET A 240 5.97 -16.52 1.79
N LEU A 241 4.80 -16.99 2.28
CA LEU A 241 4.72 -18.17 3.16
C LEU A 241 4.17 -19.40 2.44
N LYS A 242 4.79 -19.78 1.31
CA LYS A 242 4.55 -21.12 0.76
C LYS A 242 5.24 -22.17 1.65
N GLY A 243 4.52 -22.71 2.62
CA GLY A 243 4.88 -24.01 3.20
C GLY A 243 4.71 -25.11 2.12
N ALA A 244 5.57 -26.13 2.16
CA ALA A 244 5.60 -27.23 1.20
C ALA A 244 4.20 -27.76 0.82
N ASN A 245 4.00 -28.04 -0.48
CA ASN A 245 2.81 -28.66 -1.11
C ASN A 245 1.63 -27.77 -1.50
N GLY A 246 1.85 -26.51 -1.90
CA GLY A 246 0.91 -25.79 -2.79
C GLY A 246 -0.53 -25.61 -2.28
N SER A 247 -0.79 -25.92 -1.01
CA SER A 247 -2.10 -25.78 -0.38
C SER A 247 -2.19 -24.39 0.23
N PHE A 248 -3.08 -23.57 -0.34
CA PHE A 248 -3.59 -22.37 0.30
C PHE A 248 -4.08 -22.72 1.71
N THR A 249 -3.40 -22.23 2.75
CA THR A 249 -3.94 -22.32 4.11
C THR A 249 -4.68 -21.01 4.39
N ALA A 250 -5.99 -21.01 4.15
CA ALA A 250 -6.87 -19.93 4.61
C ALA A 250 -6.68 -19.76 6.13
N ALA A 251 -6.03 -18.68 6.56
CA ALA A 251 -5.86 -18.19 7.95
C ALA A 251 -4.54 -17.43 8.18
N TRP A 252 -3.59 -17.44 7.24
CA TRP A 252 -2.33 -16.70 7.37
C TRP A 252 -2.41 -15.32 6.73
N GLU A 253 -3.32 -14.48 7.23
CA GLU A 253 -3.26 -13.05 6.95
C GLU A 253 -2.05 -12.46 7.70
N HIS A 254 -1.23 -11.68 6.99
CA HIS A 254 -0.12 -10.96 7.60
C HIS A 254 -0.63 -9.64 8.11
N HIS A 255 -0.59 -9.51 9.43
CA HIS A 255 -1.09 -8.35 10.14
C HIS A 255 0.09 -7.42 10.41
N TRP A 256 -0.05 -6.17 9.99
CA TRP A 256 0.88 -5.08 10.27
C TRP A 256 0.14 -3.96 11.00
N GLY A 257 -0.39 -4.31 12.17
CA GLY A 257 -1.25 -3.45 12.98
C GLY A 257 -2.74 -3.66 12.75
N MET A 258 -3.19 -4.16 11.58
CA MET A 258 -4.61 -4.48 11.30
C MET A 258 -5.57 -3.31 11.57
N GLY A 259 -5.30 -2.17 10.94
CA GLY A 259 -6.07 -0.96 11.18
C GLY A 259 -7.54 -1.11 10.81
N GLU A 260 -8.42 -0.79 11.76
CA GLU A 260 -9.87 -0.68 11.59
C GLU A 260 -10.37 0.63 12.20
N ALA A 261 -11.05 1.45 11.41
CA ALA A 261 -11.74 2.65 11.89
C ALA A 261 -13.20 2.30 12.20
N TYR A 262 -13.60 2.39 13.47
CA TYR A 262 -14.95 2.04 13.91
C TYR A 262 -15.88 3.26 13.89
N THR A 263 -15.44 4.37 14.48
CA THR A 263 -16.16 5.65 14.56
C THR A 263 -15.22 6.79 14.19
N GLU A 264 -15.73 8.04 14.18
CA GLU A 264 -14.92 9.26 14.08
C GLU A 264 -13.79 9.31 15.14
N ASP A 265 -13.94 8.59 16.25
CA ASP A 265 -13.06 8.69 17.43
C ASP A 265 -12.46 7.36 17.89
N GLU A 266 -12.69 6.26 17.18
CA GLU A 266 -12.18 4.96 17.58
C GLU A 266 -11.41 4.29 16.43
N LEU A 267 -10.09 4.44 16.50
CA LEU A 267 -9.13 3.77 15.62
C LEU A 267 -8.56 2.56 16.36
N LYS A 268 -8.86 1.36 15.89
CA LYS A 268 -8.27 0.12 16.43
C LYS A 268 -7.13 -0.31 15.52
N GLY A 269 -6.01 -0.68 16.12
CA GLY A 269 -4.87 -1.17 15.35
C GLY A 269 -4.28 -0.13 14.39
N GLY A 270 -3.73 -0.62 13.29
CA GLY A 270 -3.19 0.18 12.19
C GLY A 270 -1.83 0.78 12.51
N LEU A 271 -1.50 1.84 11.79
CA LEU A 271 -0.23 2.54 11.95
C LEU A 271 -0.37 4.04 11.73
N PHE A 272 0.46 4.80 12.43
CA PHE A 272 0.53 6.25 12.37
C PHE A 272 1.80 6.66 11.64
N VAL A 273 1.70 7.62 10.73
CA VAL A 273 2.84 8.18 9.99
C VAL A 273 2.84 9.69 10.07
N ALA A 274 4.04 10.26 10.19
CA ALA A 274 4.27 11.70 10.09
C ALA A 274 5.67 11.98 9.53
N SER A 275 5.86 13.19 9.01
CA SER A 275 7.20 13.70 8.68
C SER A 275 7.29 15.19 8.99
N ASN A 276 8.48 15.65 9.38
CA ASN A 276 8.76 17.08 9.58
C ASN A 276 8.90 17.86 8.26
N MET A 277 8.86 17.17 7.10
CA MET A 277 9.05 17.76 5.78
C MET A 277 7.80 17.60 4.90
N ASP A 278 7.40 18.71 4.29
CA ASP A 278 6.21 18.82 3.44
C ASP A 278 6.26 17.90 2.21
N LEU A 279 5.12 17.28 1.92
CA LEU A 279 4.83 16.56 0.68
C LEU A 279 5.79 15.38 0.41
N THR A 280 6.42 14.84 1.46
CA THR A 280 7.35 13.70 1.38
C THR A 280 6.67 12.34 1.52
N CYS A 281 5.37 12.33 1.79
CA CYS A 281 4.53 11.13 1.86
C CYS A 281 3.21 11.41 1.13
N GLU A 282 2.74 10.43 0.37
CA GLU A 282 1.44 10.46 -0.31
C GLU A 282 0.67 9.17 0.00
N ILE A 283 -0.62 9.31 0.29
CA ILE A 283 -1.52 8.25 0.75
C ILE A 283 -2.78 8.29 -0.12
N TRP A 284 -3.41 7.14 -0.40
CA TRP A 284 -4.63 7.06 -1.20
C TRP A 284 -5.83 6.61 -0.37
N ASP A 285 -7.01 7.15 -0.68
CA ASP A 285 -8.31 6.74 -0.13
C ASP A 285 -8.78 5.41 -0.75
N ALA A 286 -7.96 4.37 -0.61
CA ALA A 286 -8.20 3.06 -1.15
C ALA A 286 -7.64 1.96 -0.25
N LEU A 287 -8.28 0.80 -0.27
CA LEU A 287 -7.82 -0.42 0.38
C LEU A 287 -7.51 -1.47 -0.68
N ILE A 288 -6.34 -2.10 -0.59
CA ILE A 288 -5.99 -3.22 -1.43
C ILE A 288 -6.44 -4.51 -0.76
N ALA A 289 -7.15 -5.37 -1.49
CA ALA A 289 -7.57 -6.67 -0.97
C ALA A 289 -6.33 -7.51 -0.62
N PRO A 290 -6.37 -8.33 0.46
CA PRO A 290 -5.27 -9.21 0.84
C PRO A 290 -5.19 -10.47 -0.07
N ALA A 291 -5.42 -10.31 -1.38
CA ALA A 291 -5.45 -11.43 -2.31
C ALA A 291 -4.07 -11.72 -2.92
N CYS A 292 -3.77 -13.00 -3.09
CA CYS A 292 -2.55 -13.47 -3.73
C CYS A 292 -2.41 -12.86 -5.15
N GLY A 293 -1.21 -12.40 -5.47
CA GLY A 293 -0.86 -11.90 -6.81
C GLY A 293 -1.25 -10.45 -7.10
N ILE A 294 -1.82 -9.71 -6.14
CA ILE A 294 -2.00 -8.25 -6.30
C ILE A 294 -0.76 -7.49 -5.87
N THR A 295 -0.15 -7.89 -4.76
CA THR A 295 1.03 -7.22 -4.23
C THR A 295 2.26 -7.98 -4.69
N ASP A 296 3.35 -7.26 -4.98
CA ASP A 296 4.65 -7.90 -5.08
C ASP A 296 5.10 -8.43 -3.71
N SER A 297 6.21 -9.16 -3.67
CA SER A 297 6.71 -9.79 -2.46
C SER A 297 7.04 -8.79 -1.34
N GLN A 298 7.21 -7.50 -1.67
CA GLN A 298 7.51 -6.41 -0.76
C GLN A 298 6.33 -5.43 -0.62
N GLY A 299 5.10 -5.84 -0.99
CA GLY A 299 3.89 -5.03 -0.85
C GLY A 299 3.73 -3.97 -1.95
N GLY A 300 4.57 -3.98 -2.98
CA GLY A 300 4.49 -3.04 -4.09
C GLY A 300 3.23 -3.24 -4.92
N VAL A 301 2.57 -2.13 -5.24
CA VAL A 301 1.30 -2.06 -5.98
C VAL A 301 1.30 -0.96 -7.03
N GLU A 302 2.46 -0.60 -7.57
CA GLU A 302 2.62 0.49 -8.55
C GLU A 302 1.69 0.35 -9.77
N HIS A 303 1.50 -0.87 -10.26
CA HIS A 303 0.58 -1.18 -11.36
C HIS A 303 -0.90 -0.86 -11.07
N LEU A 304 -1.26 -0.61 -9.81
CA LEU A 304 -2.61 -0.21 -9.41
C LEU A 304 -2.83 1.30 -9.43
N ARG A 305 -1.77 2.13 -9.54
CA ARG A 305 -1.85 3.60 -9.48
C ARG A 305 -2.95 4.20 -10.38
N PRO A 306 -3.16 3.74 -11.63
CA PRO A 306 -4.22 4.28 -12.50
C PRO A 306 -5.64 4.14 -11.92
N PHE A 307 -5.86 3.22 -10.98
CA PHE A 307 -7.18 2.92 -10.40
C PHE A 307 -7.43 3.58 -9.05
N LEU A 308 -6.41 4.17 -8.41
CA LEU A 308 -6.53 4.72 -7.04
C LEU A 308 -7.03 6.16 -6.99
N GLY A 309 -7.12 6.84 -8.14
CA GLY A 309 -7.43 8.26 -8.19
C GLY A 309 -6.32 9.14 -7.62
N LYS A 310 -6.72 10.30 -7.07
CA LYS A 310 -5.77 11.32 -6.59
C LYS A 310 -5.28 10.99 -5.18
N GLY A 311 -3.96 10.91 -5.02
CA GLY A 311 -3.33 10.77 -3.71
C GLY A 311 -3.35 12.08 -2.90
N LYS A 312 -3.37 11.92 -1.57
CA LYS A 312 -3.24 12.99 -0.59
C LYS A 312 -1.80 13.07 -0.12
N LYS A 313 -1.14 14.18 -0.42
CA LYS A 313 0.20 14.49 0.09
C LYS A 313 0.11 15.10 1.49
N LEU A 314 0.87 14.54 2.43
CA LEU A 314 0.92 15.02 3.80
C LEU A 314 1.79 16.28 3.91
N ARG A 315 1.37 17.24 4.72
CA ARG A 315 2.16 18.41 5.10
C ARG A 315 3.12 18.06 6.25
N ALA A 316 4.13 18.89 6.45
CA ALA A 316 5.02 18.81 7.60
C ALA A 316 4.20 18.82 8.90
N GLY A 317 4.51 17.87 9.78
CA GLY A 317 3.84 17.65 11.06
C GLY A 317 2.43 17.08 10.95
N GLU A 318 1.88 16.83 9.77
CA GLU A 318 0.56 16.20 9.62
C GLU A 318 0.65 14.71 10.00
N LEU A 319 0.01 14.32 11.11
CA LEU A 319 -0.11 12.93 11.52
C LEU A 319 -1.28 12.29 10.77
N ALA A 320 -1.05 11.11 10.22
CA ALA A 320 -2.10 10.30 9.61
C ALA A 320 -2.07 8.89 10.19
N TRP A 321 -3.26 8.38 10.53
CA TRP A 321 -3.46 6.96 10.77
C TRP A 321 -3.86 6.29 9.46
N LEU A 322 -3.32 5.11 9.17
CA LEU A 322 -3.73 4.30 8.03
C LEU A 322 -3.82 2.81 8.40
N THR A 323 -4.62 2.08 7.62
CA THR A 323 -4.58 0.60 7.66
C THR A 323 -3.32 0.07 6.99
N ASP A 324 -2.96 -1.17 7.28
CA ASP A 324 -1.84 -1.87 6.63
C ASP A 324 -2.10 -2.21 5.14
N ARG A 325 -3.33 -2.03 4.67
CA ARG A 325 -3.74 -2.24 3.26
C ARG A 325 -3.87 -0.94 2.46
N THR A 326 -3.53 0.18 3.07
CA THR A 326 -3.62 1.51 2.46
C THR A 326 -2.43 1.75 1.54
N PRO A 327 -2.63 2.02 0.24
CA PRO A 327 -1.54 2.41 -0.64
C PRO A 327 -0.93 3.72 -0.17
N HIS A 328 0.39 3.74 -0.09
CA HIS A 328 1.15 4.95 0.22
C HIS A 328 2.54 4.88 -0.44
N GLN A 329 3.22 6.02 -0.52
CA GLN A 329 4.56 6.11 -1.08
C GLN A 329 5.40 7.20 -0.41
N ALA A 330 6.71 7.00 -0.43
CA ALA A 330 7.66 8.07 -0.20
C ALA A 330 7.80 8.93 -1.46
N CYS A 331 7.70 10.25 -1.30
CA CYS A 331 7.84 11.21 -2.40
C CYS A 331 9.23 11.87 -2.38
N PRO A 332 9.83 12.16 -3.55
CA PRO A 332 11.06 12.94 -3.64
C PRO A 332 10.93 14.29 -2.95
N GLN A 333 11.98 14.73 -2.23
CA GLN A 333 11.97 16.05 -1.62
C GLN A 333 12.04 17.15 -2.67
N ARG A 334 11.29 18.23 -2.47
CA ARG A 334 11.35 19.41 -3.34
C ARG A 334 12.57 20.30 -3.09
N ARG A 335 13.15 20.19 -1.90
CA ARG A 335 14.30 20.97 -1.46
C ARG A 335 15.19 20.11 -0.56
N ASP A 336 16.45 20.51 -0.46
CA ASP A 336 17.37 19.96 0.52
C ASP A 336 16.84 20.19 1.93
N GLY A 337 17.07 19.24 2.82
CA GLY A 337 16.68 19.40 4.21
C GLY A 337 16.92 18.17 5.06
N TYR A 338 16.94 18.41 6.35
CA TYR A 338 17.04 17.36 7.35
C TYR A 338 15.65 16.79 7.65
N ARG A 339 15.39 15.56 7.19
CA ARG A 339 14.10 14.91 7.29
C ARG A 339 14.07 13.95 8.46
N GLN A 340 13.02 14.07 9.26
CA GLN A 340 12.60 13.12 10.27
C GLN A 340 11.33 12.44 9.76
N PHE A 341 11.37 11.11 9.70
CA PHE A 341 10.22 10.25 9.42
C PHE A 341 9.85 9.49 10.68
N PHE A 342 8.58 9.53 11.03
CA PHE A 342 8.01 8.81 12.15
C PHE A 342 6.98 7.81 11.63
N ARG A 343 7.06 6.57 12.12
CA ARG A 343 5.99 5.57 11.98
C ARG A 343 5.83 4.79 13.27
N LEU A 344 4.59 4.69 13.75
CA LEU A 344 4.21 3.85 14.88
C LEU A 344 3.25 2.77 14.37
N VAL A 345 3.62 1.50 14.54
CA VAL A 345 2.74 0.35 14.25
C VAL A 345 2.22 -0.18 15.59
N THR A 346 0.92 -0.40 15.66
CA THR A 346 0.24 -0.94 16.85
C THR A 346 0.55 -2.42 17.08
N SER A 347 -0.02 -3.02 18.13
CA SER A 347 0.43 -4.31 18.65
C SER A 347 0.20 -5.53 17.75
N ASN A 348 -0.69 -5.43 16.76
CA ASN A 348 -1.09 -6.58 15.94
C ASN A 348 -0.12 -6.84 14.77
N VAL A 349 1.14 -7.16 15.10
CA VAL A 349 2.19 -7.52 14.13
C VAL A 349 2.41 -9.03 14.17
N SER A 350 2.29 -9.73 13.04
CA SER A 350 2.52 -11.18 13.01
C SER A 350 3.94 -11.60 12.61
N LEU A 351 4.68 -10.74 11.88
CA LEU A 351 6.03 -11.01 11.40
C LEU A 351 7.01 -9.90 11.80
N TRP A 352 8.22 -10.27 12.21
CA TRP A 352 9.30 -9.34 12.50
C TRP A 352 10.60 -9.78 11.81
N PHE A 353 11.16 -8.93 10.95
CA PHE A 353 12.31 -9.26 10.11
C PHE A 353 13.60 -8.84 10.80
N GLU A 354 14.40 -9.81 11.26
CA GLU A 354 15.56 -9.56 12.13
C GLU A 354 16.62 -8.67 11.49
N GLU A 355 16.94 -8.87 10.21
CA GLU A 355 17.95 -8.07 9.50
C GLU A 355 17.47 -6.66 9.13
N HIS A 356 16.17 -6.43 9.16
CA HIS A 356 15.54 -5.18 8.73
C HIS A 356 14.91 -4.40 9.87
N SER A 357 15.01 -4.91 11.11
CA SER A 357 14.37 -4.33 12.28
C SER A 357 15.38 -4.13 13.41
N THR A 358 15.13 -3.16 14.27
CA THR A 358 16.00 -2.82 15.39
C THR A 358 15.48 -3.51 16.64
N SER A 359 16.27 -4.40 17.25
CA SER A 359 15.89 -5.03 18.51
C SER A 359 15.92 -4.03 19.67
N ASN A 360 15.08 -4.26 20.68
CA ASN A 360 15.12 -3.54 21.95
C ASN A 360 15.45 -4.51 23.08
N PRO A 361 16.63 -4.42 23.71
CA PRO A 361 17.01 -5.30 24.82
C PRO A 361 16.07 -5.22 26.03
N LYS A 362 15.34 -4.10 26.19
CA LYS A 362 14.39 -3.90 27.30
C LYS A 362 13.05 -4.59 27.08
N VAL A 363 12.67 -4.87 25.83
CA VAL A 363 11.33 -5.34 25.47
C VAL A 363 11.44 -6.53 24.53
N PRO A 364 11.24 -7.77 25.03
CA PRO A 364 11.24 -8.95 24.17
C PRO A 364 10.02 -8.91 23.23
N LEU A 365 10.18 -9.52 22.05
CA LEU A 365 9.08 -9.66 21.11
C LEU A 365 7.98 -10.57 21.71
N PRO A 366 6.69 -10.23 21.52
CA PRO A 366 5.58 -11.10 21.91
C PRO A 366 5.68 -12.51 21.31
N LYS A 367 5.24 -13.53 22.05
CA LYS A 367 5.33 -14.94 21.63
C LYS A 367 4.63 -15.27 20.30
N HIS A 368 3.61 -14.50 19.93
CA HIS A 368 2.86 -14.69 18.69
C HIS A 368 3.58 -14.10 17.47
N VAL A 369 4.56 -13.21 17.67
CA VAL A 369 5.32 -12.56 16.61
C VAL A 369 6.38 -13.54 16.11
N LYS A 370 6.30 -13.87 14.83
CA LYS A 370 7.28 -14.76 14.21
C LYS A 370 8.49 -13.97 13.76
N VAL A 371 9.65 -14.31 14.31
CA VAL A 371 10.94 -13.76 13.88
C VAL A 371 11.38 -14.46 12.59
N ILE A 372 11.61 -13.64 11.57
CA ILE A 372 12.03 -14.04 10.23
C ILE A 372 13.51 -13.68 10.10
N LYS A 373 14.36 -14.70 10.01
CA LYS A 373 15.82 -14.55 9.84
C LYS A 373 16.16 -14.47 8.36
N GLY A 374 17.08 -13.60 7.97
CA GLY A 374 17.38 -13.37 6.55
C GLY A 374 16.82 -12.06 6.02
N SER A 375 17.33 -11.66 4.86
CA SER A 375 16.92 -10.42 4.23
C SER A 375 15.58 -10.58 3.54
N LYS A 376 14.66 -9.63 3.77
CA LYS A 376 13.39 -9.57 3.03
C LYS A 376 13.56 -9.28 1.53
N PHE A 377 14.79 -8.97 1.11
CA PHE A 377 15.14 -8.65 -0.28
C PHE A 377 15.73 -9.84 -1.04
N ASP A 378 16.03 -10.96 -0.37
CA ASP A 378 16.61 -12.13 -1.02
C ASP A 378 15.54 -12.94 -1.75
N LYS A 379 15.81 -13.29 -3.01
CA LYS A 379 14.86 -14.02 -3.89
C LYS A 379 14.70 -15.50 -3.53
N ASP A 380 15.68 -16.08 -2.86
CA ASP A 380 15.75 -17.52 -2.52
C ASP A 380 15.36 -17.77 -1.06
N TYR A 381 14.27 -17.14 -0.62
CA TYR A 381 13.85 -17.21 0.77
C TYR A 381 13.50 -18.66 1.17
N PRO A 382 14.08 -19.23 2.24
CA PRO A 382 13.77 -20.59 2.66
C PRO A 382 12.30 -20.69 3.05
N LEU A 383 11.54 -21.46 2.28
CA LEU A 383 10.18 -21.85 2.61
C LEU A 383 10.15 -22.36 4.04
N ILE A 384 9.30 -21.77 4.86
CA ILE A 384 9.11 -22.17 6.25
C ILE A 384 8.65 -23.63 6.23
N LYS A 385 9.56 -24.56 6.57
CA LYS A 385 9.18 -25.95 6.85
C LYS A 385 8.23 -25.91 8.04
N GLY A 386 6.96 -26.20 7.81
CA GLY A 386 5.97 -26.34 8.88
C GLY A 386 6.51 -27.34 9.91
N ARG A 387 6.43 -26.99 11.19
CA ARG A 387 6.64 -27.96 12.26
C ARG A 387 5.64 -29.10 12.02
N GLN A 388 6.15 -30.31 11.77
CA GLN A 388 5.37 -31.50 12.10
C GLN A 388 5.10 -31.42 13.60
N SER A 389 3.83 -31.43 13.96
CA SER A 389 3.41 -31.68 15.33
C SER A 389 3.79 -33.12 15.64
N ASP A 390 4.82 -33.31 16.46
CA ASP A 390 4.98 -34.54 17.22
C ASP A 390 3.91 -34.52 18.31
N GLY A 391 2.86 -35.30 18.10
CA GLY A 391 1.70 -35.45 18.98
C GLY A 391 0.74 -36.47 18.41
#